data_AF-A0A8B7RZX7-F1
#
_entry.id   AF-A0A8B7RZX7-F1
#
_cell.length_a   1.000
_cell.length_b   1.000
_cell.length_c   1.000
_cell.angle_alpha   90.00
_cell.angle_beta   90.00
_cell.angle_gamma   90.00
#
_symmetry.space_group_name_H-M   'P 1'
#
loop_
_entity.id
_entity.type
_entity.pdbx_description
1 polymer ?
#
loop_
_entity_poly.entity_id
_entity_poly.type
_entity_poly.pdbx_seq_one_letter_code
_entity_poly.pdbx_strand_id
1 'polypeptide(L)'
;MTAAVFFGCTFIAFGPALALYIFTIATEPLRVIFLIVGAFFWLLSLLLSSLVWFLARTITDNKDGPIQKYLLMFGVLISVLIQEMFRFAYYKLLKKANEGLKSINPDETAPSMRLLAYVSGLGFGIMSGVFSFVNTLSDSLGPGTVGIHGDSPQFFLNSAFMTLVIILLHMFWGIVFFDGCEKKKWYTLLVVLLTHLLVSALTFISPHYGINLVSAYMIMVPMGVWAFFAAGGSCRSLRLCLLCQDKDFLLFSQRSR
;
A
#
# COMPACT_ATOMS: atom_id res chain seq x y z
N MET A 1 -14.09 24.98 11.96
CA MET A 1 -12.97 24.76 11.01
C MET A 1 -12.22 23.47 11.30
N THR A 2 -11.96 23.12 12.57
CA THR A 2 -11.17 21.94 12.98
C THR A 2 -11.77 20.59 12.56
N ALA A 3 -13.03 20.33 12.89
CA ALA A 3 -13.72 19.10 12.48
C ALA A 3 -13.77 18.94 10.95
N ALA A 4 -13.94 20.05 10.21
CA ALA A 4 -13.96 20.03 8.75
C ALA A 4 -12.58 19.63 8.17
N VAL A 5 -11.48 20.13 8.74
CA VAL A 5 -10.12 19.72 8.35
C VAL A 5 -9.89 18.24 8.67
N PHE A 6 -10.29 17.79 9.86
CA PHE A 6 -10.18 16.39 10.26
C PHE A 6 -10.93 15.46 9.29
N PHE A 7 -12.23 15.70 9.05
CA PHE A 7 -13.01 14.84 8.16
C PHE A 7 -12.54 14.94 6.71
N GLY A 8 -12.18 16.13 6.23
CA GLY A 8 -11.62 16.33 4.89
C GLY A 8 -10.33 15.53 4.69
N CYS A 9 -9.38 15.63 5.63
CA CYS A 9 -8.14 14.87 5.57
C CYS A 9 -8.36 13.36 5.71
N THR A 10 -9.29 12.93 6.58
CA THR A 10 -9.66 11.52 6.75
C THR A 10 -10.18 10.94 5.44
N PHE A 11 -11.10 11.63 4.77
CA PHE A 11 -11.68 11.14 3.51
C PHE A 11 -10.70 11.20 2.34
N ILE A 12 -9.77 12.15 2.31
CA ILE A 12 -8.69 12.15 1.33
C ILE A 12 -7.79 10.93 1.54
N ALA A 13 -7.30 10.72 2.77
CA ALA A 13 -6.34 9.65 3.06
C ALA A 13 -6.96 8.25 2.91
N PHE A 14 -8.12 8.02 3.54
CA PHE A 14 -8.70 6.69 3.69
C PHE A 14 -9.98 6.47 2.88
N GLY A 15 -10.55 7.50 2.25
CA GLY A 15 -11.80 7.38 1.49
C GLY A 15 -11.73 6.33 0.38
N PRO A 16 -10.71 6.35 -0.50
CA PRO A 16 -10.54 5.33 -1.53
C PRO A 16 -10.34 3.92 -0.94
N ALA A 17 -9.57 3.79 0.14
CA ALA A 17 -9.37 2.51 0.82
C ALA A 17 -10.67 1.96 1.44
N LEU A 18 -11.47 2.84 2.04
CA LEU A 18 -12.77 2.53 2.62
C LEU A 18 -13.76 2.09 1.53
N ALA A 19 -13.79 2.79 0.40
CA ALA A 19 -14.62 2.40 -0.74
C ALA A 19 -14.24 1.01 -1.26
N LEU A 20 -12.93 0.76 -1.47
CA LEU A 20 -12.43 -0.54 -1.86
C LEU A 20 -12.80 -1.63 -0.83
N TYR A 21 -12.66 -1.35 0.46
CA TYR A 21 -13.06 -2.28 1.52
C TYR A 21 -14.55 -2.62 1.47
N ILE A 22 -15.42 -1.62 1.46
CA ILE A 22 -16.89 -1.81 1.47
C ILE A 22 -17.36 -2.56 0.23
N PHE A 23 -16.93 -2.14 -0.96
CA PHE A 23 -17.47 -2.68 -2.21
C PHE A 23 -16.81 -3.99 -2.67
N THR A 24 -15.60 -4.30 -2.22
CA THR A 24 -14.87 -5.48 -2.74
C THR A 24 -14.40 -6.47 -1.68
N ILE A 25 -14.14 -6.04 -0.45
CA ILE A 25 -13.59 -6.91 0.60
C ILE A 25 -14.71 -7.42 1.51
N ALA A 26 -15.57 -6.53 1.99
CA ALA A 26 -16.61 -6.83 2.97
C ALA A 26 -17.68 -7.82 2.45
N THR A 27 -17.74 -8.06 1.13
CA THR A 27 -18.68 -8.99 0.51
C THR A 27 -18.36 -10.46 0.82
N GLU A 28 -17.10 -10.79 1.12
CA GLU A 28 -16.69 -12.17 1.43
C GLU A 28 -15.78 -12.22 2.67
N PRO A 29 -16.13 -13.04 3.69
CA PRO A 29 -15.38 -13.07 4.96
C PRO A 29 -13.93 -13.52 4.78
N LEU A 30 -13.64 -14.41 3.82
CA LEU A 30 -12.26 -14.83 3.52
C LEU A 30 -11.37 -13.66 3.09
N ARG A 31 -11.92 -12.70 2.31
CA ARG A 31 -11.18 -11.50 1.89
C ARG A 31 -10.85 -10.61 3.09
N VAL A 32 -11.76 -10.49 4.05
CA VAL A 32 -11.53 -9.75 5.30
C VAL A 32 -10.41 -10.40 6.11
N ILE A 33 -10.42 -11.73 6.25
CA ILE A 33 -9.38 -12.47 6.98
C ILE A 33 -8.02 -12.24 6.34
N PHE A 34 -7.91 -12.40 5.01
CA PHE A 34 -6.64 -12.16 4.32
C PHE A 34 -6.19 -10.69 4.44
N LEU A 35 -7.10 -9.72 4.36
CA LEU A 35 -6.74 -8.31 4.56
C LEU A 35 -6.11 -8.07 5.94
N ILE A 36 -6.72 -8.62 7.00
CA ILE A 36 -6.24 -8.49 8.37
C ILE A 36 -4.86 -9.16 8.53
N VAL A 37 -4.67 -10.35 7.96
CA VAL A 37 -3.36 -11.03 8.00
C VAL A 37 -2.31 -10.22 7.24
N GLY A 38 -2.64 -9.62 6.10
CA GLY A 38 -1.74 -8.73 5.37
C GLY A 38 -1.32 -7.52 6.21
N ALA A 39 -2.29 -6.85 6.85
CA ALA A 39 -2.02 -5.75 7.78
C ALA A 39 -1.12 -6.19 8.96
N PHE A 40 -1.35 -7.38 9.51
CA PHE A 40 -0.51 -7.96 10.57
C PHE A 40 0.92 -8.23 10.11
N PHE A 41 1.12 -8.77 8.91
CA PHE A 41 2.45 -8.98 8.33
C PHE A 41 3.20 -7.66 8.13
N TRP A 42 2.50 -6.60 7.74
CA TRP A 42 3.07 -5.26 7.69
C TRP A 42 3.51 -4.78 9.08
N LEU A 43 2.69 -4.95 10.13
CA LEU A 43 3.08 -4.60 11.50
C LEU A 43 4.30 -5.38 11.99
N LEU A 44 4.37 -6.67 11.70
CA LEU A 44 5.51 -7.50 12.08
C LEU A 44 6.80 -7.05 11.37
N SER A 45 6.67 -6.64 10.10
CA SER A 45 7.80 -6.07 9.35
C SER A 45 8.29 -4.75 9.96
N LEU A 46 7.36 -3.90 10.42
CA LEU A 46 7.70 -2.63 11.08
C LEU A 46 8.32 -2.89 12.46
N LEU A 47 7.80 -3.86 13.22
CA LEU A 47 8.36 -4.25 14.51
C LEU A 47 9.82 -4.67 14.37
N LEU A 48 10.12 -5.56 13.42
CA LEU A 48 11.50 -5.97 13.13
C LEU A 48 12.37 -4.79 12.68
N SER A 49 11.83 -3.91 11.83
CA SER A 49 12.54 -2.70 11.39
C SER A 49 12.88 -1.77 12.55
N SER A 50 11.94 -1.60 13.49
CA SER A 50 12.14 -0.76 14.68
C SER A 50 13.20 -1.34 15.62
N LEU A 51 13.27 -2.67 15.76
CA LEU A 51 14.33 -3.36 16.51
C LEU A 51 15.71 -3.12 15.88
N VAL A 52 15.82 -3.25 14.55
CA VAL A 52 17.08 -2.98 13.83
C VAL A 52 17.52 -1.53 14.03
N TRP A 53 16.61 -0.57 13.90
CA TRP A 53 16.92 0.84 14.13
C TRP A 53 17.31 1.12 15.59
N PHE A 54 16.61 0.52 16.56
CA PHE A 54 16.91 0.67 17.98
C PHE A 54 18.30 0.13 18.34
N LEU A 55 18.67 -1.05 17.82
CA LEU A 55 20.00 -1.63 17.97
C LEU A 55 21.07 -0.73 17.33
N ALA A 56 20.85 -0.27 16.09
CA ALA A 56 21.78 0.63 15.41
C ALA A 56 22.00 1.93 16.19
N ARG A 57 20.92 2.52 16.74
CA ARG A 57 20.99 3.70 17.60
C ARG A 57 21.79 3.44 18.88
N THR A 58 21.54 2.30 19.53
CA THR A 58 22.19 1.94 20.80
C THR A 58 23.69 1.72 20.62
N ILE A 59 24.11 1.10 19.52
CA ILE A 59 25.53 0.87 19.20
C ILE A 59 26.27 2.17 18.88
N THR A 60 25.58 3.13 18.24
CA THR A 60 26.21 4.36 17.75
C THR A 60 26.42 5.42 18.85
N ASP A 61 25.92 5.20 20.08
CA ASP A 61 26.04 6.03 21.30
C ASP A 61 26.18 7.55 21.04
N ASN A 62 25.28 8.10 20.23
CA ASN A 62 25.29 9.52 19.90
C ASN A 62 23.87 10.06 19.98
N LYS A 63 23.64 10.94 20.96
CA LYS A 63 22.30 11.45 21.25
C LYS A 63 21.90 12.62 20.37
N ASP A 64 22.84 13.44 19.91
CA ASP A 64 22.53 14.68 19.19
C ASP A 64 23.57 14.99 18.10
N GLY A 65 23.18 14.94 16.82
CA GLY A 65 24.04 15.31 15.70
C GLY A 65 23.54 14.90 14.31
N PRO A 66 24.26 15.26 13.22
CA PRO A 66 23.88 14.90 11.85
C PRO A 66 23.82 13.38 11.62
N ILE A 67 24.56 12.61 12.43
CA ILE A 67 24.56 11.14 12.45
C ILE A 67 23.15 10.58 12.69
N GLN A 68 22.33 11.20 13.55
CA GLN A 68 20.96 10.73 13.80
C GLN A 68 20.09 10.80 12.54
N LYS A 69 20.26 11.86 11.72
CA LYS A 69 19.55 11.98 10.44
C LYS A 69 19.92 10.84 9.50
N TYR A 70 21.21 10.49 9.42
CA TYR A 70 21.67 9.35 8.62
C TYR A 70 21.14 8.02 9.16
N LEU A 71 21.07 7.83 10.49
CA LEU A 71 20.47 6.63 11.09
C LEU A 71 18.97 6.51 10.79
N LEU A 72 18.23 7.62 10.76
CA LEU A 72 16.83 7.62 10.36
C LEU A 72 16.65 7.25 8.89
N MET A 73 17.46 7.84 7.99
CA MET A 73 17.45 7.48 6.57
C MET A 73 17.78 5.99 6.38
N PHE A 74 18.82 5.50 7.06
CA PHE A 74 19.17 4.07 7.07
C PHE A 74 18.01 3.20 7.57
N GLY A 75 17.39 3.58 8.70
CA GLY A 75 16.25 2.86 9.27
C GLY A 75 15.08 2.76 8.30
N VAL A 76 14.74 3.86 7.61
CA VAL A 76 13.67 3.86 6.59
C VAL A 76 14.03 2.95 5.42
N LEU A 77 15.25 3.02 4.87
CA LEU A 77 15.66 2.17 3.74
C LEU A 77 15.66 0.68 4.10
N ILE A 78 16.17 0.32 5.29
CA ILE A 78 16.10 -1.06 5.80
C ILE A 78 14.65 -1.49 6.02
N SER A 79 13.79 -0.60 6.53
CA SER A 79 12.39 -0.94 6.75
C SER A 79 11.66 -1.29 5.46
N VAL A 80 11.99 -0.63 4.35
CA VAL A 80 11.43 -0.95 3.03
C VAL A 80 11.86 -2.35 2.59
N LEU A 81 13.14 -2.70 2.75
CA LEU A 81 13.63 -4.05 2.43
C LEU A 81 12.92 -5.13 3.26
N ILE A 82 12.77 -4.90 4.56
CA ILE A 82 12.06 -5.83 5.46
C ILE A 82 10.58 -5.92 5.06
N GLN A 83 9.91 -4.82 4.74
CA GLN A 83 8.52 -4.81 4.27
C GLN A 83 8.34 -5.65 2.99
N GLU A 84 9.23 -5.53 2.01
CA GLU A 84 9.18 -6.34 0.78
C GLU A 84 9.47 -7.82 1.04
N MET A 85 10.38 -8.13 1.96
CA MET A 85 10.63 -9.52 2.40
C MET A 85 9.40 -10.14 3.06
N PHE A 86 8.71 -9.39 3.92
CA PHE A 86 7.47 -9.84 4.55
C PHE A 86 6.32 -9.98 3.54
N ARG A 87 6.27 -9.14 2.50
CA ARG A 87 5.33 -9.31 1.38
C ARG A 87 5.59 -10.62 0.64
N PHE A 88 6.85 -10.96 0.39
CA PHE A 88 7.22 -12.25 -0.23
C PHE A 88 6.85 -13.44 0.66
N ALA A 89 7.12 -13.35 1.96
CA ALA A 89 6.75 -14.37 2.93
C ALA A 89 5.22 -14.58 2.97
N TYR A 90 4.47 -13.47 2.93
CA TYR A 90 3.02 -13.51 2.94
C TYR A 90 2.45 -14.10 1.64
N TYR A 91 3.02 -13.76 0.47
CA TYR A 91 2.70 -14.42 -0.80
C TYR A 91 2.88 -15.94 -0.71
N LYS A 92 4.00 -16.42 -0.17
CA LYS A 92 4.25 -17.87 -0.01
C LYS A 92 3.22 -18.53 0.92
N LEU A 93 2.87 -17.86 2.01
CA LEU A 93 1.85 -18.33 2.94
C LEU A 93 0.48 -18.42 2.26
N LEU A 94 0.07 -17.37 1.55
CA LEU A 94 -1.19 -17.34 0.82
C LEU A 94 -1.25 -18.41 -0.27
N LYS A 95 -0.17 -18.59 -1.02
CA LYS A 95 -0.07 -19.64 -2.05
C LYS A 95 -0.28 -21.02 -1.44
N LYS A 96 0.43 -21.33 -0.35
CA LYS A 96 0.29 -22.59 0.37
C LYS A 96 -1.11 -22.78 0.97
N ALA A 97 -1.71 -21.72 1.51
CA ALA A 97 -3.07 -21.76 2.04
C ALA A 97 -4.09 -22.02 0.91
N ASN A 98 -3.93 -21.36 -0.23
CA ASN A 98 -4.82 -21.51 -1.38
C ASN A 98 -4.75 -22.92 -1.99
N GLU A 99 -3.55 -23.50 -2.11
CA GLU A 99 -3.34 -24.89 -2.53
C GLU A 99 -3.98 -25.87 -1.53
N GLY A 100 -3.84 -25.61 -0.23
CA GLY A 100 -4.46 -26.42 0.83
C GLY A 100 -5.98 -26.37 0.79
N LEU A 101 -6.58 -25.18 0.68
CA LEU A 101 -8.03 -25.00 0.57
C LEU A 101 -8.60 -25.74 -0.64
N LYS A 102 -7.93 -25.62 -1.80
CA LYS A 102 -8.33 -26.32 -3.03
C LYS A 102 -8.29 -27.85 -2.89
N SER A 103 -7.40 -28.39 -2.07
CA SER A 103 -7.30 -29.83 -1.84
C SER A 103 -8.36 -30.38 -0.89
N ILE A 104 -8.82 -29.59 0.08
CA ILE A 104 -9.79 -30.00 1.10
C ILE A 104 -11.22 -29.87 0.57
N ASN A 105 -11.51 -28.82 -0.21
CA ASN A 105 -12.83 -28.58 -0.77
C ASN A 105 -12.75 -28.33 -2.29
N PRO A 106 -12.58 -29.39 -3.12
CA PRO A 106 -12.39 -29.24 -4.56
C PRO A 106 -13.61 -28.67 -5.29
N ASP A 107 -14.80 -28.78 -4.71
CA ASP A 107 -16.06 -28.28 -5.27
C ASP A 107 -16.23 -26.77 -5.07
N GLU A 108 -15.50 -26.16 -4.12
CA GLU A 108 -15.55 -24.74 -3.86
C GLU A 108 -14.44 -24.00 -4.63
N THR A 109 -14.82 -22.93 -5.33
CA THR A 109 -13.86 -22.18 -6.15
C THR A 109 -12.92 -21.37 -5.25
N ALA A 110 -11.69 -21.87 -5.09
CA ALA A 110 -10.66 -21.18 -4.33
C ALA A 110 -10.40 -19.76 -4.87
N PRO A 111 -10.11 -18.77 -4.01
CA PRO A 111 -9.90 -17.40 -4.42
C PRO A 111 -8.71 -17.28 -5.38
N SER A 112 -8.87 -16.49 -6.44
CA SER A 112 -7.80 -16.30 -7.41
C SER A 112 -6.59 -15.62 -6.76
N MET A 113 -5.36 -15.99 -7.17
CA MET A 113 -4.14 -15.34 -6.67
C MET A 113 -4.11 -13.83 -6.95
N ARG A 114 -4.80 -13.36 -8.00
CA ARG A 114 -4.93 -11.93 -8.32
C ARG A 114 -5.78 -11.20 -7.28
N LEU A 115 -6.88 -11.81 -6.86
CA LEU A 115 -7.72 -11.28 -5.79
C LEU A 115 -6.94 -11.24 -4.47
N LEU A 116 -6.23 -12.33 -4.14
CA LEU A 116 -5.39 -12.39 -2.94
C LEU A 116 -4.28 -11.33 -2.96
N ALA A 117 -3.68 -11.06 -4.12
CA ALA A 117 -2.68 -10.00 -4.29
C ALA A 117 -3.24 -8.61 -4.00
N TYR A 118 -4.43 -8.32 -4.53
CA TYR A 118 -5.15 -7.07 -4.31
C TYR A 118 -5.49 -6.87 -2.82
N VAL A 119 -6.09 -7.89 -2.19
CA VAL A 119 -6.48 -7.88 -0.78
C VAL A 119 -5.26 -7.70 0.13
N SER A 120 -4.19 -8.44 -0.16
CA SER A 120 -2.90 -8.38 0.55
C SER A 120 -2.27 -6.99 0.47
N GLY A 121 -2.15 -6.45 -0.75
CA GLY A 121 -1.59 -5.13 -0.97
C GLY A 121 -2.40 -4.02 -0.31
N LEU A 122 -3.73 -4.11 -0.36
CA LEU A 122 -4.61 -3.17 0.32
C LEU A 122 -4.44 -3.23 1.85
N GLY A 123 -4.29 -4.43 2.44
CA GLY A 123 -4.02 -4.60 3.87
C GLY A 123 -2.69 -3.94 4.30
N PHE A 124 -1.63 -4.13 3.52
CA PHE A 124 -0.34 -3.42 3.72
C PHE A 124 -0.54 -1.90 3.63
N GLY A 125 -1.26 -1.44 2.61
CA GLY A 125 -1.52 -0.02 2.38
C GLY A 125 -2.26 0.64 3.53
N ILE A 126 -3.41 0.07 3.95
CA ILE A 126 -4.23 0.60 5.05
C ILE A 126 -3.39 0.72 6.32
N MET A 127 -2.68 -0.34 6.70
CA MET A 127 -1.92 -0.32 7.96
C MET A 127 -0.75 0.68 7.90
N SER A 128 -0.06 0.75 6.76
CA SER A 128 0.96 1.76 6.50
C SER A 128 0.42 3.18 6.61
N GLY A 129 -0.76 3.44 6.03
CA GLY A 129 -1.42 4.73 6.11
C GLY A 129 -1.87 5.09 7.52
N VAL A 130 -2.42 4.12 8.26
CA VAL A 130 -2.82 4.29 9.67
C VAL A 130 -1.63 4.72 10.52
N PHE A 131 -0.51 3.99 10.43
CA PHE A 131 0.71 4.30 11.17
C PHE A 131 1.32 5.66 10.78
N SER A 132 1.20 6.04 9.51
CA SER A 132 1.79 7.28 9.01
C SER A 132 1.01 8.53 9.38
N PHE A 133 -0.32 8.42 9.55
CA PHE A 133 -1.17 9.61 9.59
C PHE A 133 -2.13 9.73 10.77
N VAL A 134 -2.56 8.64 11.43
CA VAL A 134 -3.64 8.75 12.43
C VAL A 134 -3.29 9.65 13.61
N ASN A 135 -2.05 9.62 14.09
CA ASN A 135 -1.61 10.52 15.17
C ASN A 135 -1.63 11.98 14.71
N THR A 136 -1.01 12.26 13.57
CA THR A 136 -1.01 13.60 12.94
C THR A 136 -2.43 14.10 12.64
N LEU A 137 -3.31 13.22 12.18
CA LEU A 137 -4.69 13.52 11.89
C LEU A 137 -5.45 13.89 13.17
N SER A 138 -5.18 13.22 14.30
CA SER A 138 -5.73 13.58 15.61
C SER A 138 -5.35 15.00 16.02
N ASP A 139 -4.12 15.44 15.73
CA ASP A 139 -3.67 16.80 16.04
C ASP A 139 -4.46 17.88 15.28
N SER A 140 -5.02 17.54 14.11
CA SER A 140 -5.85 18.47 13.31
C SER A 140 -7.20 18.82 13.93
N LEU A 141 -7.62 18.12 14.98
CA LEU A 141 -8.83 18.45 15.75
C LEU A 141 -8.64 19.70 16.63
N GLY A 142 -7.39 20.06 16.92
CA GLY A 142 -7.05 21.27 17.66
C GLY A 142 -7.39 22.55 16.90
N PRO A 143 -7.61 23.68 17.59
CA PRO A 143 -7.96 24.97 16.95
C PRO A 143 -6.81 25.58 16.13
N GLY A 144 -5.58 25.10 16.29
CA GLY A 144 -4.40 25.58 15.59
C GLY A 144 -4.09 24.80 14.31
N THR A 145 -3.40 25.44 13.38
CA THR A 145 -2.76 24.77 12.23
C THR A 145 -1.24 24.82 12.39
N VAL A 146 -0.54 23.95 11.66
CA VAL A 146 0.92 23.99 11.56
C VAL A 146 1.38 25.32 10.95
N GLY A 147 2.50 25.86 11.43
CA GLY A 147 3.13 27.04 10.81
C GLY A 147 3.64 28.12 11.77
N ILE A 148 3.46 27.98 13.08
CA ILE A 148 3.97 28.98 14.05
C ILE A 148 5.50 29.14 13.99
N HIS A 149 6.23 28.09 13.58
CA HIS A 149 7.68 28.09 13.40
C HIS A 149 8.11 28.20 11.92
N GLY A 150 7.23 28.67 11.02
CA GLY A 150 7.54 28.85 9.60
C GLY A 150 7.26 27.64 8.69
N ASP A 151 6.69 26.57 9.24
CA ASP A 151 6.20 25.42 8.46
C ASP A 151 4.96 25.77 7.61
N SER A 152 4.65 24.94 6.62
CA SER A 152 3.50 25.18 5.75
C SER A 152 2.16 24.92 6.46
N PRO A 153 1.15 25.83 6.34
CA PRO A 153 -0.19 25.58 6.86
C PRO A 153 -0.93 24.46 6.13
N GLN A 154 -0.43 24.00 4.98
CA GLN A 154 -1.00 22.90 4.21
C GLN A 154 -0.51 21.52 4.67
N PHE A 155 0.21 21.43 5.79
CA PHE A 155 0.82 20.20 6.29
C PHE A 155 -0.17 19.03 6.40
N PHE A 156 -1.34 19.24 7.02
CA PHE A 156 -2.35 18.18 7.16
C PHE A 156 -2.89 17.69 5.81
N LEU A 157 -3.12 18.62 4.88
CA LEU A 157 -3.63 18.31 3.54
C LEU A 157 -2.59 17.52 2.73
N ASN A 158 -1.33 17.98 2.74
CA ASN A 158 -0.23 17.29 2.05
C ASN A 158 0.00 15.89 2.64
N SER A 159 -0.07 15.77 3.97
CA SER A 159 0.04 14.47 4.66
C SER A 159 -1.09 13.54 4.23
N ALA A 160 -2.34 14.01 4.20
CA ALA A 160 -3.47 13.21 3.76
C ALA A 160 -3.32 12.69 2.33
N PHE A 161 -2.91 13.53 1.38
CA PHE A 161 -2.68 13.10 -0.01
C PHE A 161 -1.48 12.17 -0.14
N MET A 162 -0.40 12.37 0.63
CA MET A 162 0.72 11.42 0.66
C MET A 162 0.29 10.07 1.22
N THR A 163 -0.53 10.04 2.28
CA THR A 163 -1.08 8.81 2.85
C THR A 163 -1.92 8.05 1.83
N LEU A 164 -2.78 8.75 1.07
CA LEU A 164 -3.53 8.14 -0.02
C LEU A 164 -2.59 7.49 -1.06
N VAL A 165 -1.55 8.20 -1.47
CA VAL A 165 -0.56 7.68 -2.45
C VAL A 165 0.10 6.41 -1.93
N ILE A 166 0.55 6.39 -0.67
CA ILE A 166 1.19 5.21 -0.07
C ILE A 166 0.22 4.03 0.03
N ILE A 167 -1.04 4.27 0.42
CA ILE A 167 -2.06 3.21 0.48
C ILE A 167 -2.26 2.58 -0.90
N LEU A 168 -2.46 3.41 -1.94
CA LEU A 168 -2.68 2.92 -3.30
C LEU A 168 -1.43 2.26 -3.89
N LEU A 169 -0.24 2.81 -3.64
CA LEU A 169 1.01 2.20 -4.06
C LEU A 169 1.23 0.82 -3.45
N HIS A 170 0.97 0.62 -2.15
CA HIS A 170 1.05 -0.71 -1.54
C HIS A 170 0.09 -1.72 -2.18
N MET A 171 -1.11 -1.27 -2.53
CA MET A 171 -2.07 -2.10 -3.27
C MET A 171 -1.53 -2.47 -4.67
N PHE A 172 -1.07 -1.48 -5.44
CA PHE A 172 -0.54 -1.71 -6.79
C PHE A 172 0.74 -2.55 -6.79
N TRP A 173 1.67 -2.25 -5.88
CA TRP A 173 2.87 -3.06 -5.65
C TRP A 173 2.50 -4.49 -5.28
N GLY A 174 1.50 -4.71 -4.42
CA GLY A 174 1.01 -6.05 -4.08
C GLY A 174 0.56 -6.84 -5.31
N ILE A 175 -0.24 -6.23 -6.18
CA ILE A 175 -0.72 -6.84 -7.43
C ILE A 175 0.44 -7.19 -8.36
N VAL A 176 1.31 -6.21 -8.64
CA VAL A 176 2.45 -6.37 -9.56
C VAL A 176 3.46 -7.39 -9.00
N PHE A 177 3.70 -7.37 -7.69
CA PHE A 177 4.61 -8.30 -7.01
C PHE A 177 4.13 -9.75 -7.13
N PHE A 178 2.86 -10.02 -6.83
CA PHE A 178 2.29 -11.37 -6.91
C PHE A 178 2.27 -11.87 -8.36
N ASP A 179 1.91 -11.01 -9.33
CA ASP A 179 1.97 -11.36 -10.76
C ASP A 179 3.40 -11.72 -11.19
N GLY A 180 4.39 -10.96 -10.73
CA GLY A 180 5.81 -11.24 -10.93
C GLY A 180 6.24 -12.58 -10.35
N CYS A 181 5.78 -12.92 -9.14
CA CYS A 181 6.05 -14.21 -8.52
C CYS A 181 5.42 -15.39 -9.28
N GLU A 182 4.14 -15.26 -9.67
CA GLU A 182 3.41 -16.30 -10.41
C GLU A 182 4.03 -16.55 -11.79
N LYS A 183 4.44 -15.48 -12.50
CA LYS A 183 5.09 -15.57 -13.81
C LYS A 183 6.61 -15.81 -13.74
N LYS A 184 7.18 -15.96 -12.54
CA LYS A 184 8.64 -16.10 -12.29
C LYS A 184 9.48 -14.96 -12.93
N LYS A 185 8.91 -13.76 -13.03
CA LYS A 185 9.54 -12.56 -13.58
C LYS A 185 10.22 -11.74 -12.48
N TRP A 186 11.38 -12.19 -12.02
CA TRP A 186 12.11 -11.59 -10.88
C TRP A 186 12.43 -10.11 -11.04
N TYR A 187 12.63 -9.62 -12.28
CA TYR A 187 12.83 -8.19 -12.53
C TYR A 187 11.64 -7.34 -12.05
N THR A 188 10.42 -7.89 -12.04
CA THR A 188 9.22 -7.19 -11.59
C THR A 188 9.29 -6.90 -10.08
N LEU A 189 9.81 -7.84 -9.30
CA LEU A 189 10.02 -7.67 -7.86
C LEU A 189 11.09 -6.60 -7.58
N LEU A 190 12.16 -6.58 -8.38
CA LEU A 190 13.19 -5.56 -8.29
C LEU A 190 12.59 -4.16 -8.57
N VAL A 191 11.75 -4.01 -9.60
CA VAL A 191 11.11 -2.71 -9.88
C VAL A 191 10.16 -2.28 -8.76
N VAL A 192 9.39 -3.21 -8.18
CA VAL A 192 8.55 -2.90 -7.00
C VAL A 192 9.42 -2.41 -5.84
N LEU A 193 10.52 -3.10 -5.53
CA LEU A 193 11.44 -2.68 -4.47
C LEU A 193 12.05 -1.31 -4.75
N LEU A 194 12.56 -1.07 -5.97
CA LEU A 194 13.20 0.19 -6.35
C LEU A 194 12.21 1.35 -6.32
N THR A 195 10.97 1.14 -6.77
CA THR A 195 9.93 2.18 -6.72
C THR A 195 9.47 2.46 -5.29
N HIS A 196 9.41 1.45 -4.42
CA HIS A 196 9.14 1.66 -3.00
C HIS A 196 10.27 2.46 -2.32
N LEU A 197 11.53 2.08 -2.53
CA LEU A 197 12.68 2.83 -2.05
C LEU A 197 12.70 4.27 -2.56
N LEU A 198 12.37 4.48 -3.84
CA LEU A 198 12.32 5.81 -4.45
C LEU A 198 11.25 6.68 -3.77
N VAL A 199 10.03 6.18 -3.61
CA VAL A 199 8.95 6.94 -2.96
C VAL A 199 9.29 7.24 -1.50
N SER A 200 9.88 6.30 -0.77
CA SER A 200 10.36 6.54 0.59
C SER A 200 11.48 7.59 0.62
N ALA A 201 12.43 7.54 -0.31
CA ALA A 201 13.54 8.51 -0.37
C ALA A 201 13.06 9.92 -0.73
N LEU A 202 12.04 10.05 -1.58
CA LEU A 202 11.41 11.34 -1.90
C LEU A 202 10.88 12.04 -0.63
N THR A 203 10.42 11.28 0.37
CA THR A 203 9.93 11.88 1.64
C THR A 203 11.03 12.56 2.46
N PHE A 204 12.31 12.28 2.19
CA PHE A 204 13.43 12.95 2.87
C PHE A 204 13.62 14.40 2.42
N ILE A 205 13.06 14.79 1.27
CA ILE A 205 13.15 16.14 0.70
C ILE A 205 12.04 17.04 1.28
N SER A 206 11.87 16.98 2.60
CA SER A 206 10.69 17.50 3.34
C SER A 206 10.34 19.00 3.14
N PRO A 207 11.26 19.95 2.90
CA PRO A 207 10.87 21.37 2.76
C PRO A 207 10.01 21.67 1.52
N HIS A 208 10.00 20.79 0.52
CA HIS A 208 9.32 21.00 -0.77
C HIS A 208 8.13 20.05 -0.94
N TYR A 209 7.13 20.17 -0.07
CA TYR A 209 5.94 19.30 -0.05
C TYR A 209 5.29 19.10 -1.43
N GLY A 210 5.19 20.17 -2.24
CA GLY A 210 4.60 20.11 -3.58
C GLY A 210 5.38 19.21 -4.55
N ILE A 211 6.71 19.28 -4.54
CA ILE A 211 7.56 18.47 -5.43
C ILE A 211 7.47 16.99 -5.05
N ASN A 212 7.52 16.68 -3.75
CA ASN A 212 7.43 15.30 -3.27
C ASN A 212 6.08 14.69 -3.62
N LEU A 213 5.00 15.46 -3.38
CA LEU A 213 3.64 15.03 -3.67
C LEU A 213 3.46 14.74 -5.15
N VAL A 214 3.78 15.71 -6.01
CA VAL A 214 3.67 15.54 -7.47
C VAL A 214 4.50 14.35 -7.95
N SER A 215 5.74 14.22 -7.46
CA SER A 215 6.62 13.11 -7.83
C SER A 215 6.05 11.75 -7.41
N ALA A 216 5.47 11.65 -6.21
CA ALA A 216 4.84 10.43 -5.73
C ALA A 216 3.60 10.05 -6.56
N TYR A 217 2.76 11.01 -6.94
CA TYR A 217 1.63 10.78 -7.86
C TYR A 217 2.10 10.35 -9.26
N MET A 218 3.18 10.95 -9.76
CA MET A 218 3.79 10.57 -11.05
C MET A 218 4.37 9.14 -11.04
N ILE A 219 4.70 8.58 -9.87
CA ILE A 219 5.10 7.16 -9.72
C ILE A 219 3.85 6.28 -9.54
N MET A 220 2.88 6.73 -8.76
CA MET A 220 1.66 5.98 -8.46
C MET A 220 0.82 5.71 -9.71
N VAL A 221 0.64 6.69 -10.59
CA VAL A 221 -0.21 6.53 -11.79
C VAL A 221 0.34 5.43 -12.72
N PRO A 222 1.62 5.43 -13.15
CA PRO A 222 2.19 4.34 -13.93
C PRO A 222 2.12 2.98 -13.23
N MET A 223 2.36 2.94 -11.91
CA MET A 223 2.26 1.70 -11.13
C MET A 223 0.82 1.15 -11.12
N GLY A 224 -0.18 2.03 -11.01
CA GLY A 224 -1.59 1.68 -11.12
C GLY A 224 -1.98 1.18 -12.51
N VAL A 225 -1.46 1.82 -13.58
CA VAL A 225 -1.65 1.35 -14.97
C VAL A 225 -1.05 -0.05 -15.14
N TRP A 226 0.15 -0.30 -14.62
CA TRP A 226 0.74 -1.64 -14.66
C TRP A 226 -0.09 -2.64 -13.86
N ALA A 227 -0.52 -2.31 -12.64
CA ALA A 227 -1.38 -3.17 -11.83
C ALA A 227 -2.68 -3.54 -12.56
N PHE A 228 -3.29 -2.60 -13.29
CA PHE A 228 -4.47 -2.87 -14.12
C PHE A 228 -4.21 -3.93 -15.20
N PHE A 229 -3.10 -3.81 -15.95
CA PHE A 229 -2.73 -4.82 -16.95
C PHE A 229 -2.32 -6.15 -16.32
N ALA A 230 -1.61 -6.13 -15.18
CA ALA A 230 -1.22 -7.33 -14.44
C ALA A 230 -2.44 -8.11 -13.92
N ALA A 231 -3.51 -7.41 -13.53
CA ALA A 231 -4.77 -8.01 -13.12
C ALA A 231 -5.60 -8.61 -14.27
N GLY A 232 -5.22 -8.35 -15.53
CA GLY A 232 -5.89 -8.85 -16.75
C GLY A 232 -6.69 -7.79 -17.51
N GLY A 233 -6.60 -6.52 -17.11
CA GLY A 233 -7.17 -5.41 -17.85
C GLY A 233 -6.51 -5.21 -19.23
N SER A 234 -7.26 -4.63 -20.16
CA SER A 234 -6.80 -4.25 -21.50
C SER A 234 -7.58 -3.04 -22.02
N CYS A 235 -7.06 -2.34 -23.04
CA CYS A 235 -7.80 -1.25 -23.68
C CYS A 235 -9.15 -1.70 -24.24
N ARG A 236 -9.24 -2.97 -24.71
CA ARG A 236 -10.51 -3.57 -25.15
C ARG A 236 -11.50 -3.71 -24.00
N SER A 237 -11.08 -4.27 -22.86
CA SER A 237 -11.95 -4.40 -21.69
C SER A 237 -12.41 -3.04 -21.16
N LEU A 238 -11.53 -2.04 -21.17
CA LEU A 238 -11.87 -0.68 -20.77
C LEU A 238 -12.91 -0.08 -21.72
N ARG A 239 -12.71 -0.22 -23.03
CA ARG A 239 -13.67 0.24 -24.05
C ARG A 239 -15.03 -0.46 -23.91
N LEU A 240 -15.05 -1.77 -23.68
CA LEU A 240 -16.28 -2.54 -23.49
C LEU A 240 -17.04 -2.09 -22.24
N CYS A 241 -16.33 -1.87 -21.13
CA CYS A 241 -16.88 -1.35 -19.88
C CYS A 241 -17.48 0.06 -20.07
N LEU A 242 -16.73 0.98 -20.69
CA LEU A 242 -17.18 2.36 -20.93
C LEU A 242 -18.37 2.46 -21.89
N LEU A 243 -18.45 1.58 -22.88
CA LEU A 243 -19.57 1.55 -23.82
C LEU A 243 -20.76 0.72 -23.31
N CYS A 244 -20.67 0.12 -22.12
CA CYS A 244 -21.62 -0.86 -21.58
C CYS A 244 -22.02 -1.92 -22.62
N GLN A 245 -21.10 -2.27 -23.54
CA GLN A 245 -21.34 -3.20 -24.65
C GLN A 245 -21.19 -4.66 -24.23
N ASP A 246 -21.18 -4.92 -22.92
CA ASP A 246 -20.83 -6.19 -22.34
C ASP A 246 -22.02 -7.17 -22.35
N LYS A 247 -22.42 -7.58 -23.55
CA LYS A 247 -23.36 -8.70 -23.75
C LYS A 247 -22.66 -10.07 -23.69
N ASP A 248 -21.32 -10.10 -23.76
CA ASP A 248 -20.54 -11.34 -23.90
C ASP A 248 -19.79 -11.76 -22.61
N PHE A 249 -19.68 -10.92 -21.57
CA PHE A 249 -19.04 -11.33 -20.30
C PHE A 249 -19.81 -12.47 -19.60
N LEU A 250 -21.15 -12.45 -19.70
CA LEU A 250 -22.02 -13.50 -19.16
C LEU A 250 -21.86 -14.83 -19.91
N LEU A 251 -21.47 -14.79 -21.19
CA LEU A 251 -21.33 -15.99 -22.02
C LEU A 251 -19.94 -16.63 -21.90
N PHE A 252 -18.89 -15.87 -21.57
CA PHE A 252 -17.55 -16.44 -21.39
C PHE A 252 -17.39 -17.17 -20.04
N SER A 253 -18.14 -16.76 -19.00
CA SER A 253 -18.21 -17.49 -17.72
C SER A 253 -18.96 -18.83 -17.83
N GLN A 254 -19.80 -19.02 -18.85
CA GLN A 254 -20.55 -20.26 -19.04
C GLN A 254 -19.83 -21.30 -19.90
N ARG A 255 -18.76 -20.91 -20.61
CA ARG A 255 -18.03 -21.76 -21.56
C ARG A 255 -16.75 -22.38 -21.01
N SER A 256 -16.36 -22.06 -19.78
CA SER A 256 -15.26 -22.71 -19.07
C SER A 256 -15.74 -23.63 -17.94
N ARG A 257 -16.88 -24.31 -18.14
CA ARG A 257 -17.23 -25.50 -17.35
C ARG A 257 -16.39 -26.67 -17.79
#